data_AF-A0A699UPW6-F1
#
_entry.id   AF-A0A699UPW6-F1
#
_cell.length_a   1.000
_cell.length_b   1.000
_cell.length_c   1.000
_cell.angle_alpha   90.00
_cell.angle_beta   90.00
_cell.angle_gamma   90.00
#
_symmetry.space_group_name_H-M   'P 1'
#
loop_
_entity.id
_entity.type
_entity.pdbx_description
1 polymer ?
#
loop_
_entity_poly.entity_id
_entity_poly.type
_entity_poly.pdbx_seq_one_letter_code
_entity_poly.pdbx_strand_id
1 'polypeptide(L)'
;ENIRSVLLNGNRVGCPYKEFLACNPKEYDGKGGAVVLTRWIKKMKSVQDMSGCSIDQKVKYIAGSFMGKALTWWNFQILTLSREVVVSMSWNDFKFMMIEEVCPIYEMQKLETEL
;
A
#
# COMPACT_ATOMS: atom_id res chain seq x y z
N GLU A 1 -25.86 7.00 -27.85
CA GLU A 1 -24.53 7.46 -27.40
C GLU A 1 -24.45 7.35 -25.88
N ASN A 2 -23.46 6.62 -25.36
CA ASN A 2 -23.30 6.35 -23.92
C ASN A 2 -22.71 7.59 -23.23
N ILE A 3 -23.58 8.43 -22.65
CA ILE A 3 -23.20 9.61 -21.84
C ILE A 3 -22.73 9.16 -20.44
N ARG A 4 -21.75 8.25 -20.39
CA ARG A 4 -21.02 7.88 -19.17
C ARG A 4 -19.51 7.94 -19.30
N SER A 5 -18.98 8.30 -20.47
CA SER A 5 -17.52 8.38 -20.70
C SER A 5 -16.97 9.80 -20.94
N VAL A 6 -17.75 10.87 -20.76
CA VAL A 6 -17.32 12.25 -21.09
C VAL A 6 -17.02 13.10 -19.84
N LEU A 7 -16.37 12.52 -18.83
CA LEU A 7 -15.64 13.29 -17.81
C LEU A 7 -14.15 12.98 -17.82
N LEU A 8 -13.55 12.89 -19.01
CA LEU A 8 -12.14 13.25 -19.19
C LEU A 8 -12.05 14.79 -19.17
N ASN A 9 -12.27 15.39 -17.99
CA ASN A 9 -12.24 16.83 -17.80
C ASN A 9 -11.13 17.19 -16.78
N GLY A 10 -10.04 17.77 -17.30
CA GLY A 10 -9.13 18.71 -16.63
C GLY A 10 -8.23 18.16 -15.53
N ASN A 11 -6.91 18.08 -15.79
CA ASN A 11 -5.82 18.14 -14.78
C ASN A 11 -6.01 17.38 -13.45
N ARG A 12 -6.70 16.22 -13.43
CA ARG A 12 -6.82 15.44 -12.19
C ARG A 12 -5.55 14.63 -11.98
N VAL A 13 -4.69 15.12 -11.08
CA VAL A 13 -3.48 14.40 -10.61
C VAL A 13 -3.87 13.36 -9.54
N GLY A 14 -4.75 12.42 -9.90
CA GLY A 14 -5.16 11.30 -9.04
C GLY A 14 -6.66 11.19 -8.76
N CYS A 15 -6.99 10.32 -7.80
CA CYS A 15 -8.36 9.89 -7.49
C CYS A 15 -8.86 10.42 -6.14
N PRO A 16 -10.12 10.84 -6.00
CA PRO A 16 -10.74 11.12 -4.70
C PRO A 16 -10.77 9.86 -3.81
N TYR A 17 -10.60 10.02 -2.50
CA TYR A 17 -10.63 8.90 -1.55
C TYR A 17 -11.93 8.08 -1.62
N LYS A 18 -13.07 8.73 -1.91
CA LYS A 18 -14.36 8.04 -2.10
C LYS A 18 -14.37 7.08 -3.30
N GLU A 19 -13.64 7.38 -4.37
CA GLU A 19 -13.54 6.53 -5.58
C GLU A 19 -12.62 5.33 -5.30
N PHE A 20 -11.56 5.55 -4.53
CA PHE A 20 -10.75 4.47 -3.97
C PHE A 20 -11.59 3.53 -3.08
N LEU A 21 -12.37 4.07 -2.14
CA LEU A 21 -13.25 3.26 -1.28
C LEU A 21 -14.32 2.50 -2.08
N ALA A 22 -14.87 3.11 -3.14
CA ALA A 22 -15.83 2.45 -4.02
C ALA A 22 -15.25 1.21 -4.72
N CYS A 23 -13.92 1.12 -4.88
CA CYS A 23 -13.22 -0.05 -5.41
C CYS A 23 -13.02 -1.17 -4.37
N ASN A 24 -13.59 -1.03 -3.17
CA ASN A 24 -13.58 -2.02 -2.09
C ASN A 24 -12.15 -2.45 -1.68
N PRO A 25 -11.32 -1.52 -1.18
CA PRO A 25 -10.02 -1.84 -0.63
C PRO A 25 -10.15 -2.89 0.47
N LYS A 26 -9.15 -3.76 0.57
CA LYS A 26 -9.12 -4.80 1.61
C LYS A 26 -8.29 -4.33 2.78
N GLU A 27 -8.76 -4.64 3.97
CA GLU A 27 -7.99 -4.42 5.18
C GLU A 27 -6.85 -5.43 5.30
N TYR A 28 -5.80 -5.06 6.02
CA TYR A 28 -4.71 -5.95 6.42
C TYR A 28 -4.45 -5.82 7.92
N ASP A 29 -4.51 -6.94 8.63
CA ASP A 29 -4.39 -6.98 10.10
C ASP A 29 -2.96 -7.33 10.57
N GLY A 30 -2.04 -7.59 9.63
CA GLY A 30 -0.66 -7.99 9.92
C GLY A 30 -0.46 -9.50 10.08
N LYS A 31 -1.41 -10.35 9.68
CA LYS A 31 -1.30 -11.81 9.79
C LYS A 31 -1.15 -12.52 8.43
N GLY A 32 -0.73 -13.78 8.48
CA GLY A 32 -0.76 -14.70 7.32
C GLY A 32 0.54 -14.80 6.52
N GLY A 33 1.64 -14.20 6.99
CA GLY A 33 2.96 -14.34 6.36
C GLY A 33 3.05 -13.76 4.95
N ALA A 34 4.17 -14.05 4.26
CA ALA A 34 4.54 -13.40 3.00
C ALA A 34 3.52 -13.62 1.87
N VAL A 35 2.89 -14.81 1.83
CA VAL A 35 1.89 -15.15 0.80
C VAL A 35 0.62 -14.30 0.95
N VAL A 36 0.11 -14.15 2.17
CA VAL A 36 -1.10 -13.34 2.43
C VAL A 36 -0.81 -11.87 2.16
N LEU A 37 0.34 -11.37 2.65
CA LEU A 37 0.79 -10.00 2.35
C LEU A 37 0.89 -9.76 0.84
N THR A 38 1.53 -10.66 0.10
CA THR A 38 1.71 -10.51 -1.35
C THR A 38 0.37 -10.46 -2.09
N ARG A 39 -0.59 -11.31 -1.71
CA ARG A 39 -1.95 -11.28 -2.30
C ARG A 39 -2.65 -9.97 -1.98
N TRP A 40 -2.54 -9.48 -0.75
CA TRP A 40 -3.10 -8.21 -0.34
C TRP A 40 -2.50 -7.03 -1.14
N ILE A 41 -1.17 -6.94 -1.26
CA ILE A 41 -0.47 -5.90 -2.05
C ILE A 41 -0.95 -5.92 -3.51
N LYS A 42 -1.06 -7.10 -4.13
CA LYS A 42 -1.57 -7.24 -5.50
C LYS A 42 -3.00 -6.73 -5.65
N LYS A 43 -3.87 -7.05 -4.67
CA LYS A 43 -5.26 -6.56 -4.67
C LYS A 43 -5.31 -5.04 -4.50
N MET A 44 -4.54 -4.47 -3.59
CA MET A 44 -4.51 -3.03 -3.35
C MET A 44 -3.96 -2.26 -4.56
N LYS A 45 -2.94 -2.79 -5.24
CA LYS A 45 -2.46 -2.23 -6.51
C LYS A 45 -3.60 -2.17 -7.55
N SER A 46 -4.36 -3.25 -7.71
CA SER A 46 -5.51 -3.27 -8.62
C SER A 46 -6.58 -2.25 -8.23
N VAL A 47 -6.88 -2.10 -6.93
CA VAL A 47 -7.82 -1.08 -6.43
C VAL A 47 -7.36 0.33 -6.81
N GLN A 48 -6.08 0.65 -6.60
CA GLN A 48 -5.51 1.96 -6.94
C GLN A 48 -5.48 2.25 -8.43
N ASP A 49 -5.18 1.23 -9.24
CA ASP A 49 -5.11 1.36 -10.70
C ASP A 49 -6.54 1.55 -11.27
N MET A 50 -7.54 0.82 -10.76
CA MET A 50 -8.95 0.99 -11.14
C MET A 50 -9.52 2.34 -10.70
N SER A 51 -9.14 2.82 -9.52
CA SER A 51 -9.61 4.12 -9.02
C SER A 51 -8.90 5.30 -9.70
N GLY A 52 -7.81 5.08 -10.44
CA GLY A 52 -7.04 6.15 -11.09
C GLY A 52 -6.19 6.96 -10.12
N CYS A 53 -5.70 6.33 -9.06
CA CYS A 53 -4.97 7.02 -8.01
C CYS A 53 -3.52 7.36 -8.41
N SER A 54 -3.08 8.58 -8.08
CA SER A 54 -1.72 9.06 -8.39
C SER A 54 -0.69 8.41 -7.46
N ILE A 55 0.59 8.49 -7.85
CA ILE A 55 1.71 7.89 -7.11
C ILE A 55 1.70 8.34 -5.63
N ASP A 56 1.52 9.63 -5.38
CA ASP A 56 1.51 10.22 -4.03
C ASP A 56 0.31 9.78 -3.19
N GLN A 57 -0.79 9.37 -3.83
CA GLN A 57 -1.98 8.88 -3.14
C GLN A 57 -1.87 7.40 -2.77
N LYS A 58 -1.02 6.63 -3.46
CA LYS A 58 -0.99 5.17 -3.32
C LYS A 58 -0.69 4.76 -1.87
N VAL A 59 0.42 5.22 -1.31
CA VAL A 59 0.82 4.90 0.07
C VAL A 59 -0.17 5.51 1.08
N LYS A 60 -0.56 6.77 0.87
CA LYS A 60 -1.48 7.50 1.75
C LYS A 60 -2.83 6.78 1.92
N TYR A 61 -3.41 6.26 0.84
CA TYR A 61 -4.72 5.60 0.90
C TYR A 61 -4.62 4.17 1.44
N ILE A 62 -3.52 3.48 1.16
CA ILE A 62 -3.27 2.15 1.70
C ILE A 62 -3.05 2.17 3.21
N ALA A 63 -2.41 3.21 3.75
CA ALA A 63 -2.28 3.39 5.19
C ALA A 63 -3.63 3.32 5.92
N GLY A 64 -4.71 3.81 5.29
CA GLY A 64 -6.07 3.74 5.81
C GLY A 64 -6.71 2.35 5.80
N SER A 65 -6.04 1.35 5.20
CA SER A 65 -6.49 -0.05 5.16
C SER A 65 -5.76 -0.94 6.17
N PHE A 66 -4.86 -0.39 6.99
CA PHE A 66 -4.22 -1.14 8.06
C PHE A 66 -5.08 -1.24 9.30
N MET A 67 -5.09 -2.42 9.92
CA MET A 67 -5.75 -2.68 11.19
C MET A 67 -4.85 -3.50 12.11
N GLY A 68 -5.24 -3.63 13.39
CA GLY A 68 -4.58 -4.52 14.34
C GLY A 68 -3.07 -4.31 14.40
N LYS A 69 -2.29 -5.38 14.24
CA LYS A 69 -0.82 -5.34 14.31
C LYS A 69 -0.21 -4.50 13.20
N ALA A 70 -0.78 -4.56 11.98
CA ALA A 70 -0.30 -3.75 10.86
C ALA A 70 -0.46 -2.25 11.12
N LEU A 71 -1.55 -1.83 11.76
CA LEU A 71 -1.74 -0.42 12.11
C LEU A 71 -0.73 0.05 13.17
N THR A 72 -0.48 -0.77 14.20
CA THR A 72 0.56 -0.48 15.21
C THR A 72 1.93 -0.35 14.56
N TRP A 73 2.28 -1.29 13.67
CA TRP A 73 3.52 -1.24 12.91
C TRP A 73 3.64 0.03 12.06
N TRP A 74 2.60 0.38 11.29
CA TRP A 74 2.63 1.56 10.44
C TRP A 74 2.79 2.86 11.23
N ASN A 75 2.13 2.97 12.38
CA ASN A 75 2.30 4.10 13.29
C ASN A 75 3.73 4.19 13.83
N PHE A 76 4.36 3.04 14.13
CA PHE A 76 5.77 3.00 14.52
C PHE A 76 6.69 3.48 13.40
N GLN A 77 6.44 3.09 12.14
CA GLN A 77 7.22 3.58 10.99
C GLN A 77 7.14 5.10 10.80
N ILE A 78 5.97 5.70 11.05
CA ILE A 78 5.80 7.16 11.01
C ILE A 78 6.67 7.85 12.07
N LEU A 79 6.82 7.24 13.24
CA LEU A 79 7.66 7.77 14.32
C LEU A 79 9.15 7.63 14.01
N THR A 80 9.58 6.50 13.44
CA THR A 80 10.99 6.22 13.19
C THR A 80 11.54 6.92 11.96
N LEU A 81 10.80 6.96 10.85
CA LEU A 81 11.27 7.51 9.58
C LEU A 81 10.99 9.00 9.43
N SER A 82 10.24 9.60 10.36
CA SER A 82 9.60 10.92 10.25
C SER A 82 8.45 10.97 9.22
N ARG A 83 7.50 11.86 9.48
CA ARG A 83 6.30 12.01 8.63
C ARG A 83 6.62 12.43 7.19
N GLU A 84 7.68 13.21 6.99
CA GLU A 84 8.06 13.73 5.68
C GLU A 84 8.56 12.61 4.75
N VAL A 85 9.36 11.69 5.29
CA VAL A 85 9.82 10.50 4.57
C VAL A 85 8.65 9.57 4.24
N VAL A 86 7.72 9.37 5.19
CA VAL A 86 6.55 8.51 4.95
C VAL A 86 5.61 9.09 3.89
N VAL A 87 5.42 10.41 3.85
CA VAL A 87 4.58 11.08 2.85
C VAL A 87 5.22 11.06 1.46
N SER A 88 6.55 11.11 1.37
CA SER A 88 7.29 11.05 0.10
C SER A 88 7.64 9.63 -0.36
N MET A 89 7.30 8.62 0.45
CA MET A 89 7.63 7.22 0.18
C MET A 89 7.02 6.75 -1.14
N SER A 90 7.85 6.19 -2.00
CA SER A 90 7.36 5.60 -3.24
C SER A 90 6.58 4.31 -2.97
N TRP A 91 5.73 3.92 -3.91
CA TRP A 91 5.04 2.63 -3.85
C TRP A 91 6.01 1.44 -3.79
N ASN A 92 7.20 1.56 -4.40
CA ASN A 92 8.19 0.49 -4.39
C ASN A 92 8.86 0.36 -3.02
N ASP A 93 9.26 1.47 -2.42
CA ASP A 93 9.88 1.49 -1.08
C ASP A 93 8.90 0.98 -0.03
N PHE A 94 7.63 1.40 -0.13
CA PHE A 94 6.57 0.88 0.73
C PHE A 94 6.43 -0.65 0.64
N LYS A 95 6.41 -1.23 -0.57
CA LYS A 95 6.32 -2.69 -0.73
C LYS A 95 7.53 -3.40 -0.15
N PHE A 96 8.74 -2.83 -0.32
CA PHE A 96 9.96 -3.40 0.22
C PHE A 96 9.89 -3.46 1.74
N MET A 97 9.52 -2.35 2.38
CA MET A 97 9.34 -2.25 3.83
C MET A 97 8.28 -3.22 4.39
N MET A 98 7.16 -3.37 3.68
CA MET A 98 6.13 -4.36 4.06
C MET A 98 6.66 -5.80 4.01
N ILE A 99 7.49 -6.12 3.02
CA ILE A 99 8.08 -7.45 2.86
C ILE A 99 9.12 -7.70 3.96
N GLU A 100 9.97 -6.73 4.27
CA GLU A 100 10.96 -6.82 5.35
C GLU A 100 10.32 -7.04 6.72
N GLU A 101 9.19 -6.41 7.00
CA GLU A 101 8.46 -6.62 8.26
C GLU A 101 8.02 -8.09 8.42
N VAL A 102 7.62 -8.73 7.33
CA VAL A 102 7.15 -10.11 7.33
C VAL A 102 8.28 -11.12 7.18
N CYS A 103 9.40 -10.70 6.58
CA CYS A 103 10.60 -11.51 6.37
C CYS A 103 11.82 -10.65 6.66
N PRO A 104 12.30 -10.61 7.91
CA PRO A 104 13.45 -9.81 8.27
C PRO A 104 14.66 -10.22 7.43
N ILE A 105 15.48 -9.26 6.99
CA ILE A 105 16.71 -9.53 6.24
C ILE A 105 17.60 -10.58 6.92
N TYR A 106 17.61 -10.60 8.27
CA TYR A 106 18.34 -11.59 9.05
C TYR A 106 17.89 -13.04 8.77
N GLU A 107 16.59 -13.28 8.53
CA GLU A 107 16.10 -14.61 8.18
C GLU A 107 16.50 -15.02 6.75
N MET A 108 16.58 -14.07 5.82
CA MET A 108 17.10 -14.33 4.47
C MET A 108 18.60 -14.65 4.50
N GLN A 109 19.40 -13.90 5.26
CA GLN A 109 20.84 -14.14 5.41
C GLN A 109 21.15 -15.46 6.10
N LYS A 110 20.31 -15.89 7.06
CA LYS A 110 20.44 -17.19 7.71
C LYS A 110 20.21 -18.36 6.74
N LEU A 111 19.24 -18.24 5.84
CA LEU A 111 19.01 -19.26 4.79
C LEU A 111 20.15 -19.32 3.76
N GLU A 112 20.83 -18.20 3.48
CA GLU A 112 21.99 -18.14 2.57
C GLU A 112 23.28 -18.70 3.20
N THR A 113 23.38 -18.73 4.53
CA THR A 113 24.53 -19.29 5.25
C THR A 113 24.35 -20.74 5.69
N GLU A 114 23.12 -21.27 5.63
CA GLU A 114 22.80 -22.69 5.86
C GLU A 114 22.75 -23.53 4.56
N LEU A 115 22.95 -22.90 3.39
CA LEU A 115 23.08 -23.55 2.07
C LEU A 115 24.56 -23.67 1.66
#